data_AF-A0A178IPG9-F1
#
_entry.id   AF-A0A178IPG9-F1
#
_cell.length_a   1.000
_cell.length_b   1.000
_cell.length_c   1.000
_cell.angle_alpha   90.00
_cell.angle_beta   90.00
_cell.angle_gamma   90.00
#
_symmetry.space_group_name_H-M   'P 1'
#
loop_
_entity.id
_entity.type
_entity.pdbx_description
1 polymer ?
#
loop_
_entity_poly.entity_id
_entity_poly.type
_entity_poly.pdbx_seq_one_letter_code
_entity_poly.pdbx_strand_id
1 'polypeptide(L)'
;MNDLAQKTRGIEKAERTQAIAYLRKFLKEGDTVYVFLRGISKSGMSRCIDLYAIVHGRPCRLTWSAAIALRKPYDKKREALRMEGGGTCVAFEAVYNLAWALFNNPVTLSHQWL
;
A
#
# COMPACT_ATOMS: atom_id res chain seq x y z
N MET A 1 -27.58 -10.01 -14.74
CA MET A 1 -26.29 -9.54 -14.20
C MET A 1 -25.40 -9.21 -15.38
N ASN A 2 -24.65 -8.11 -15.34
CA ASN A 2 -24.00 -7.52 -16.52
C ASN A 2 -22.60 -8.16 -16.76
N ASP A 3 -22.39 -8.83 -17.89
CA ASP A 3 -21.16 -9.58 -18.23
C ASP A 3 -19.90 -8.71 -18.18
N LEU A 4 -20.01 -7.43 -18.56
CA LEU A 4 -18.91 -6.46 -18.48
C LEU A 4 -18.41 -6.25 -17.05
N ALA A 5 -19.33 -6.19 -16.08
CA ALA A 5 -18.97 -5.99 -14.67
C ALA A 5 -18.26 -7.23 -14.10
N GLN A 6 -18.65 -8.43 -14.54
CA GLN A 6 -17.98 -9.67 -14.15
C GLN A 6 -16.55 -9.72 -14.71
N LYS A 7 -16.38 -9.33 -15.98
CA LYS A 7 -15.07 -9.26 -16.63
C LYS A 7 -14.12 -8.29 -15.91
N THR A 8 -14.59 -7.07 -15.59
CA THR A 8 -13.79 -6.06 -14.87
C THR A 8 -13.34 -6.57 -13.49
N ARG A 9 -14.25 -7.17 -12.71
CA ARG A 9 -13.90 -7.76 -11.41
C ARG A 9 -12.85 -8.87 -11.52
N GLY A 10 -12.89 -9.66 -12.59
CA GLY A 10 -11.89 -10.68 -12.87
C GLY A 10 -10.49 -10.08 -13.09
N ILE A 11 -10.42 -9.00 -13.87
CA ILE A 11 -9.17 -8.26 -14.13
C ILE A 11 -8.62 -7.65 -12.84
N GLU A 12 -9.44 -6.94 -12.06
CA GLU A 12 -9.03 -6.34 -10.78
C GLU A 12 -8.50 -7.39 -9.79
N LYS A 13 -9.10 -8.58 -9.76
CA LYS A 13 -8.64 -9.69 -8.93
C LYS A 13 -7.27 -10.21 -9.39
N ALA A 14 -7.06 -10.33 -10.70
CA ALA A 14 -5.78 -10.76 -11.27
C ALA A 14 -4.66 -9.74 -10.98
N GLU A 15 -4.91 -8.45 -11.22
CA GLU A 15 -3.96 -7.36 -10.92
C GLU A 15 -3.59 -7.33 -9.44
N ARG A 16 -4.59 -7.46 -8.55
CA ARG A 16 -4.33 -7.55 -7.11
C ARG A 16 -3.45 -8.74 -6.75
N THR A 17 -3.68 -9.89 -7.36
CA THR A 17 -2.90 -11.11 -7.10
C THR A 17 -1.46 -10.94 -7.55
N GLN A 18 -1.25 -10.35 -8.73
CA GLN A 18 0.08 -10.00 -9.24
C GLN A 18 0.80 -8.98 -8.37
N ALA A 19 0.10 -7.96 -7.88
CA ALA A 19 0.66 -6.96 -6.98
C ALA A 19 1.11 -7.58 -5.65
N ILE A 20 0.31 -8.45 -5.05
CA ILE A 20 0.68 -9.20 -3.83
C ILE A 20 1.90 -10.08 -4.08
N ALA A 21 1.90 -10.84 -5.18
CA ALA A 21 3.03 -11.70 -5.54
C ALA A 21 4.32 -10.91 -5.79
N TYR A 22 4.22 -9.73 -6.41
CA TYR A 22 5.34 -8.81 -6.61
C TYR A 22 5.89 -8.29 -5.28
N LEU A 23 5.02 -7.80 -4.39
CA LEU A 23 5.42 -7.24 -3.10
C LEU A 23 6.13 -8.27 -2.20
N ARG A 24 5.68 -9.54 -2.22
CA ARG A 24 6.33 -10.65 -1.50
C ARG A 24 7.78 -10.93 -1.96
N LYS A 25 8.22 -10.39 -3.10
CA LYS A 25 9.63 -10.49 -3.52
C LYS A 25 10.54 -9.51 -2.78
N PHE A 26 9.98 -8.44 -2.22
CA PHE A 26 10.72 -7.36 -1.56
C PHE A 26 10.45 -7.28 -0.05
N LEU A 27 9.36 -7.89 0.41
CA LEU A 27 8.96 -7.91 1.80
C LEU A 27 8.89 -9.34 2.31
N LYS A 28 9.46 -9.55 3.49
CA LYS A 28 9.29 -10.74 4.34
C LYS A 28 8.76 -10.33 5.71
N GLU A 29 8.27 -11.31 6.46
CA GLU A 29 7.93 -11.09 7.86
C GLU A 29 9.16 -10.60 8.65
N GLY A 30 8.95 -9.62 9.53
CA GLY A 30 9.97 -8.90 10.28
C GLY A 30 10.51 -7.64 9.59
N ASP A 31 10.21 -7.41 8.31
CA ASP A 31 10.71 -6.22 7.61
C ASP A 31 10.06 -4.91 8.09
N THR A 32 10.79 -3.82 7.90
CA THR A 32 10.30 -2.46 8.13
C THR A 32 9.93 -1.80 6.80
N VAL A 33 8.70 -1.31 6.71
CA VAL A 33 8.23 -0.44 5.64
C VAL A 33 8.46 1.01 6.04
N TYR A 34 9.25 1.71 5.24
CA TYR A 34 9.53 3.12 5.42
C TYR A 34 8.47 3.97 4.72
N VAL A 35 7.94 4.94 5.43
CA VAL A 35 6.80 5.74 5.01
C VAL A 35 7.19 7.21 4.92
N PHE A 36 6.94 7.82 3.77
CA PHE A 36 7.15 9.25 3.54
C PHE A 36 5.81 9.94 3.34
N LEU A 37 5.64 11.11 3.96
CA LEU A 37 4.48 11.95 3.71
C LEU A 37 4.70 12.82 2.47
N ARG A 38 3.87 12.63 1.44
CA ARG A 38 3.90 13.42 0.18
C ARG A 38 2.90 14.57 0.15
N GLY A 39 1.92 14.57 1.05
CA GLY A 39 0.99 15.67 1.16
C GLY A 39 -0.19 15.35 2.06
N ILE A 40 -0.88 16.41 2.47
CA ILE A 40 -2.09 16.37 3.29
C ILE A 40 -3.16 17.20 2.57
N SER A 41 -4.42 16.78 2.63
CA SER A 41 -5.52 17.61 2.16
C SER A 41 -5.73 18.84 3.06
N LYS A 42 -6.41 19.86 2.53
CA LYS A 42 -6.67 21.11 3.27
C LYS A 42 -7.41 20.88 4.59
N SER A 43 -8.30 19.89 4.65
CA SER A 43 -9.04 19.53 5.86
C SER A 43 -8.25 18.67 6.85
N GLY A 44 -7.06 18.20 6.48
CA GLY A 44 -6.30 17.24 7.29
C GLY A 44 -6.83 15.80 7.24
N MET A 45 -7.96 15.56 6.56
CA MET A 45 -8.68 14.28 6.59
C MET A 45 -8.13 13.21 5.65
N SER A 46 -7.16 13.55 4.79
CA SER A 46 -6.51 12.60 3.92
C SER A 46 -5.04 12.93 3.74
N ARG A 47 -4.23 11.87 3.61
CA ARG A 47 -2.77 11.93 3.51
C ARG A 47 -2.34 11.12 2.30
N CYS A 48 -1.35 11.63 1.58
CA CYS A 48 -0.70 10.94 0.48
C CYS A 48 0.65 10.45 0.99
N ILE A 49 0.88 9.13 0.98
CA ILE A 49 2.09 8.51 1.50
C ILE A 49 2.81 7.71 0.43
N ASP A 50 4.13 7.62 0.54
CA ASP A 50 5.00 6.82 -0.31
C ASP A 50 5.66 5.75 0.55
N LEU A 51 5.71 4.51 0.05
CA LEU A 51 6.14 3.33 0.79
C LEU A 51 7.41 2.75 0.17
N TYR A 52 8.39 2.44 1.01
CA TYR A 52 9.65 1.83 0.61
C TYR A 52 10.01 0.64 1.49
N ALA A 53 10.69 -0.34 0.90
CA ALA A 53 11.52 -1.30 1.63
C ALA A 53 12.99 -1.03 1.34
N ILE A 54 13.88 -1.51 2.21
CA ILE A 54 15.31 -1.54 1.95
C ILE A 54 15.68 -2.97 1.56
N VAL A 55 16.05 -3.17 0.30
CA VAL A 55 16.42 -4.47 -0.26
C VAL A 55 17.85 -4.41 -0.74
N HIS A 56 18.71 -5.28 -0.20
CA HIS A 56 20.16 -5.27 -0.46
C HIS A 56 20.80 -3.89 -0.28
N GLY A 57 20.40 -3.16 0.77
CA GLY A 57 20.93 -1.83 1.09
C GLY A 57 20.44 -0.71 0.17
N ARG A 58 19.44 -0.96 -0.69
CA ARG A 58 18.89 0.04 -1.61
C ARG A 58 17.39 0.26 -1.36
N PRO A 59 16.90 1.50 -1.45
CA PRO A 59 15.48 1.77 -1.37
C PRO A 59 14.75 1.20 -2.60
N CYS A 60 13.72 0.41 -2.34
CA CYS A 60 12.80 -0.12 -3.33
C CYS A 60 11.41 0.46 -3.08
N ARG A 61 10.86 1.17 -4.06
CA ARG A 61 9.54 1.80 -3.96
C ARG A 61 8.43 0.77 -4.14
N LEU A 62 7.46 0.75 -3.23
CA LEU A 62 6.38 -0.24 -3.18
C LEU A 62 5.01 0.36 -3.52
N THR A 63 4.90 1.68 -3.57
CA THR A 63 3.64 2.44 -3.45
C THR A 63 2.56 2.08 -4.45
N TRP A 64 2.93 1.92 -5.73
CA TRP A 64 1.97 1.56 -6.78
C TRP A 64 1.36 0.17 -6.52
N SER A 65 2.21 -0.83 -6.34
CA SER A 65 1.78 -2.20 -6.05
C SER A 65 1.03 -2.28 -4.73
N ALA A 66 1.44 -1.51 -3.72
CA ALA A 66 0.73 -1.43 -2.44
C ALA A 66 -0.68 -0.85 -2.61
N ALA A 67 -0.87 0.21 -3.41
CA ALA A 67 -2.19 0.76 -3.69
C ALA A 67 -3.13 -0.27 -4.33
N ILE A 68 -2.62 -1.06 -5.29
CA ILE A 68 -3.37 -2.16 -5.93
C ILE A 68 -3.68 -3.26 -4.91
N ALA A 69 -2.70 -3.70 -4.12
CA ALA A 69 -2.87 -4.76 -3.13
C ALA A 69 -3.92 -4.40 -2.06
N LEU A 70 -3.91 -3.15 -1.62
CA LEU A 70 -4.82 -2.58 -0.63
C LEU A 70 -6.16 -2.11 -1.19
N ARG A 71 -6.31 -2.06 -2.53
CA ARG A 71 -7.46 -1.45 -3.22
C ARG A 71 -7.73 -0.02 -2.77
N LYS A 72 -6.66 0.76 -2.62
CA LYS A 72 -6.71 2.16 -2.19
C LYS A 72 -6.35 3.07 -3.38
N PRO A 73 -6.87 4.32 -3.43
CA PRO A 73 -6.57 5.21 -4.54
C PRO A 73 -5.08 5.58 -4.61
N TYR A 74 -4.57 5.68 -5.83
CA TYR A 74 -3.22 6.21 -6.10
C TYR A 74 -3.33 7.63 -6.67
N ASP A 75 -2.70 8.59 -6.00
CA ASP A 75 -2.60 9.98 -6.47
C ASP A 75 -1.49 10.06 -7.52
N LYS A 76 -1.86 10.11 -8.80
CA LYS A 76 -0.91 10.19 -9.92
C LYS A 76 -0.05 11.46 -9.92
N LYS A 77 -0.56 12.57 -9.38
CA LYS A 77 0.18 13.85 -9.36
C LYS A 77 1.27 13.84 -8.31
N ARG A 78 1.00 13.22 -7.16
CA ARG A 78 1.96 13.09 -6.05
C ARG A 78 2.74 11.78 -6.09
N GLU A 79 2.37 10.90 -7.01
CA GLU A 79 2.82 9.51 -7.08
C GLU A 79 2.74 8.80 -5.71
N ALA A 80 1.57 8.85 -5.07
CA ALA A 80 1.44 8.46 -3.68
C ALA A 80 0.19 7.63 -3.43
N LEU A 81 0.25 6.73 -2.46
CA LEU A 81 -0.89 6.03 -1.91
C LEU A 81 -1.74 7.03 -1.10
N ARG A 82 -3.01 7.18 -1.48
CA ARG A 82 -3.94 8.02 -0.75
C ARG A 82 -4.60 7.23 0.37
N MET A 83 -4.43 7.72 1.59
CA MET A 83 -5.08 7.24 2.80
C MET A 83 -6.07 8.29 3.29
N GLU A 84 -7.22 7.84 3.76
CA GLU A 84 -8.24 8.66 4.40
C GLU A 84 -8.18 8.44 5.91
N GLY A 85 -8.67 9.41 6.69
CA GLY A 85 -8.73 9.32 8.15
C GLY A 85 -7.86 10.37 8.84
N GLY A 86 -8.46 11.07 9.80
CA GLY A 86 -7.81 12.09 10.63
C GLY A 86 -7.32 11.57 11.99
N GLY A 87 -7.94 10.51 12.52
CA GLY A 87 -7.73 10.03 13.90
C GLY A 87 -6.73 8.89 14.09
N THR A 88 -6.25 8.26 13.01
CA THR A 88 -5.33 7.11 13.07
C THR A 88 -3.99 7.45 12.43
N CYS A 89 -2.90 6.83 12.91
CA CYS A 89 -1.60 6.91 12.26
C CYS A 89 -1.68 6.21 10.87
N VAL A 90 -1.62 6.99 9.80
CA VAL A 90 -1.80 6.46 8.42
C VAL A 90 -0.67 5.52 7.99
N ALA A 91 0.54 5.68 8.53
CA ALA A 91 1.63 4.73 8.29
C ALA A 91 1.30 3.37 8.91
N PHE A 92 0.85 3.36 10.17
CA PHE A 92 0.41 2.15 10.84
C PHE A 92 -0.73 1.48 10.06
N GLU A 93 -1.79 2.21 9.72
CA GLU A 93 -2.93 1.64 8.99
C GLU A 93 -2.52 1.03 7.64
N ALA A 94 -1.69 1.75 6.87
CA ALA A 94 -1.23 1.28 5.57
C ALA A 94 -0.40 -0.02 5.70
N VAL A 95 0.54 -0.06 6.64
CA VAL A 95 1.44 -1.20 6.83
C VAL A 95 0.72 -2.38 7.47
N TYR A 96 -0.17 -2.14 8.43
CA TYR A 96 -1.02 -3.15 9.05
C TYR A 96 -1.89 -3.87 8.01
N ASN A 97 -2.58 -3.10 7.16
CA ASN A 97 -3.41 -3.69 6.10
C ASN A 97 -2.56 -4.38 5.02
N LEU A 98 -1.34 -3.90 4.77
CA LEU A 98 -0.42 -4.52 3.83
C LEU A 98 0.06 -5.87 4.37
N ALA A 99 0.42 -5.95 5.66
CA ALA A 99 0.80 -7.19 6.33
C ALA A 99 -0.34 -8.23 6.30
N TRP A 100 -1.59 -7.80 6.54
CA TRP A 100 -2.77 -8.66 6.32
C TRP A 100 -2.85 -9.18 4.88
N ALA A 101 -2.74 -8.30 3.88
CA ALA A 101 -2.87 -8.68 2.49
C ALA A 101 -1.75 -9.61 2.01
N LEU A 102 -0.53 -9.46 2.54
CA LEU A 102 0.64 -10.22 2.13
C LEU A 102 0.84 -11.50 2.92
N PHE A 103 0.57 -11.54 4.22
CA PHE A 103 0.95 -12.66 5.09
C PHE A 103 -0.22 -13.23 5.89
N ASN A 104 -1.41 -12.66 5.78
CA ASN A 104 -2.56 -13.01 6.63
C ASN A 104 -2.23 -12.86 8.14
N ASN A 105 -1.28 -11.99 8.48
CA ASN A 105 -0.86 -11.69 9.83
C ASN A 105 -0.42 -10.21 9.94
N PRO A 106 -1.15 -9.36 10.66
CA PRO A 106 -0.95 -7.90 10.66
C PRO A 106 0.32 -7.42 11.36
N VAL A 107 0.87 -8.20 12.29
CA VAL A 107 2.01 -7.78 13.12
C VAL A 107 3.35 -8.22 12.53
N THR A 108 3.35 -8.72 11.30
CA THR A 108 4.54 -9.20 10.60
C THR A 108 5.38 -8.09 10.00
N LEU A 109 4.82 -6.91 9.76
CA LEU A 109 5.58 -5.77 9.22
C LEU A 109 5.59 -4.62 10.24
N SER A 110 6.75 -4.00 10.37
CA SER A 110 6.91 -2.76 11.12
C SER A 110 6.81 -1.55 10.20
N HIS A 111 6.48 -0.38 10.73
CA HIS A 111 6.48 0.87 9.98
C HIS A 111 7.42 1.89 10.63
N GLN A 112 8.07 2.71 9.81
CA GLN A 112 8.88 3.83 10.28
C GLN A 112 8.66 5.04 9.37
N TRP A 113 8.44 6.21 9.97
CA TRP A 113 8.40 7.48 9.24
C TRP A 113 9.83 7.94 8.92
N LEU A 114 10.03 8.41 7.68
CA LEU A 114 11.25 9.08 7.21
C LEU A 114 10.92 10.44 6.59
#